data_AF-A0A938M9N8-F1
#
_entry.id   AF-A0A938M9N8-F1
#
_cell.length_a   1.000
_cell.length_b   1.000
_cell.length_c   1.000
_cell.angle_alpha   90.00
_cell.angle_beta   90.00
_cell.angle_gamma   90.00
#
_symmetry.space_group_name_H-M   'P 1'
#
loop_
_entity.id
_entity.type
_entity.pdbx_description
1 polymer ?
#
loop_
_entity_poly.entity_id
_entity_poly.type
_entity_poly.pdbx_seq_one_letter_code
_entity_poly.pdbx_strand_id
1 'polypeptide(L)' 'MKPWHEEDAFWQTFAPTMFGEPRWAAAGGEVDSMLALAKLAPGAAVLDLACGPGRHSLELARRGFKVTAV' A
#
# COMPACT_ATOMS: atom_id res chain seq x y z
N MET A 1 -21.87 3.78 -18.01
CA MET A 1 -21.06 2.59 -17.68
C MET A 1 -20.13 3.01 -16.56
N LYS A 2 -20.00 2.22 -15.49
CA LYS A 2 -19.03 2.54 -14.43
C LYS A 2 -17.60 2.34 -14.98
N PRO A 3 -16.61 3.13 -14.56
CA PRO A 3 -15.21 2.84 -14.83
C PRO A 3 -14.78 1.52 -14.19
N TRP A 4 -13.86 0.80 -14.83
CA TRP A 4 -13.39 -0.52 -14.37
C TRP A 4 -12.87 -0.53 -12.91
N HIS A 5 -12.25 0.56 -12.45
CA HIS A 5 -11.68 0.65 -11.09
C HIS A 5 -12.73 0.87 -10.00
N GLU A 6 -13.96 1.21 -10.38
CA GLU A 6 -15.12 1.32 -9.48
C GLU A 6 -15.94 0.00 -9.43
N GLU A 7 -15.46 -1.05 -10.10
CA GLU A 7 -16.14 -2.34 -10.16
C GLU A 7 -15.49 -3.35 -9.19
N ASP A 8 -16.17 -3.69 -8.09
CA ASP A 8 -15.68 -4.65 -7.10
C ASP A 8 -15.29 -6.01 -7.71
N ALA A 9 -16.03 -6.46 -8.73
CA ALA A 9 -15.78 -7.73 -9.41
C ALA A 9 -14.41 -7.78 -10.10
N PHE A 10 -13.94 -6.64 -10.61
CA PHE A 10 -12.60 -6.52 -11.18
C PHE A 10 -11.56 -6.79 -10.09
N TRP A 11 -11.65 -6.08 -8.97
CA TRP A 11 -10.68 -6.23 -7.88
C TRP A 11 -10.71 -7.61 -7.25
N GLN A 12 -11.89 -8.21 -7.04
CA GLN A 12 -12.02 -9.58 -6.53
C GLN A 12 -11.34 -10.60 -7.45
N THR A 13 -11.46 -10.41 -8.76
CA THR A 13 -10.90 -11.33 -9.76
C THR A 13 -9.40 -11.19 -9.88
N PHE A 14 -8.90 -9.95 -9.95
CA PHE A 14 -7.50 -9.69 -10.28
C PHE A 14 -6.59 -9.54 -9.06
N ALA A 15 -7.14 -9.30 -7.85
CA ALA A 15 -6.33 -9.11 -6.65
C ALA A 15 -5.32 -10.24 -6.37
N PRO A 16 -5.65 -11.55 -6.51
CA PRO A 16 -4.68 -12.61 -6.28
C PRO A 16 -3.49 -12.57 -7.24
N THR A 17 -3.70 -12.14 -8.48
CA THR A 17 -2.64 -12.00 -9.49
C THR A 17 -1.86 -10.69 -9.31
N MET A 18 -2.54 -9.59 -9.02
CA MET A 18 -1.93 -8.26 -8.86
C MET A 18 -1.16 -8.11 -7.55
N PHE A 19 -1.63 -8.75 -6.48
CA PHE A 19 -1.11 -8.65 -5.12
C PHE A 19 -0.75 -10.02 -4.55
N GLY A 20 -0.19 -10.90 -5.39
CA GLY A 20 0.31 -12.21 -4.95
C GLY A 20 1.50 -12.12 -3.99
N GLU A 21 1.94 -13.28 -3.49
CA GLU A 21 2.98 -13.40 -2.46
C GLU A 21 4.27 -12.61 -2.76
N PRO A 22 4.81 -12.59 -3.99
CA PRO A 22 6.01 -11.78 -4.29
C PRO A 22 5.81 -10.28 -4.06
N ARG A 23 4.60 -9.75 -4.27
CA ARG A 23 4.29 -8.32 -4.06
C ARG A 23 4.18 -7.97 -2.58
N TRP A 24 3.73 -8.91 -1.77
CA TRP A 24 3.72 -8.78 -0.32
C TRP A 24 5.14 -8.86 0.24
N ALA A 25 5.94 -9.83 -0.20
CA ALA A 25 7.34 -9.97 0.22
C ALA A 25 8.18 -8.73 -0.11
N ALA A 26 7.91 -8.07 -1.25
CA ALA A 26 8.59 -6.85 -1.66
C ALA A 26 8.24 -5.59 -0.83
N ALA A 27 7.14 -5.59 -0.07
CA ALA A 27 6.62 -4.38 0.58
C ALA A 27 7.63 -3.74 1.55
N GLY A 28 8.41 -4.54 2.28
CA GLY A 28 9.45 -4.06 3.19
C GLY A 28 10.50 -3.18 2.50
N GLY A 29 11.12 -3.70 1.43
CA GLY A 29 12.17 -2.98 0.70
C GLY A 29 11.63 -1.78 -0.10
N GLU A 30 10.39 -1.86 -0.57
CA GLU A 30 9.74 -0.72 -1.22
C GLU A 30 9.47 0.41 -0.20
N VAL A 31 9.02 0.09 1.02
CA VAL A 31 8.87 1.08 2.09
C VAL A 31 10.22 1.68 2.49
N ASP A 32 11.29 0.89 2.56
CA ASP A 32 12.65 1.42 2.78
C ASP A 32 13.02 2.49 1.75
N SER A 33 12.76 2.19 0.48
CA SER A 33 13.03 3.10 -0.63
C SER A 33 12.19 4.37 -0.55
N MET A 34 10.90 4.24 -0.22
CA MET A 34 9.99 5.39 -0.03
C MET A 34 10.47 6.30 1.10
N LEU A 35 10.86 5.74 2.25
CA LEU A 35 11.33 6.52 3.40
C LEU A 35 12.66 7.22 3.12
N ALA A 36 13.58 6.57 2.40
CA ALA A 36 14.84 7.17 1.99
C ALA A 36 14.64 8.38 1.06
N LEU A 37 13.67 8.29 0.15
CA LEU A 37 13.31 9.38 -0.78
C LEU A 37 12.60 10.53 -0.07
N ALA A 38 11.57 10.20 0.74
CA ALA A 38 10.71 11.19 1.36
C ALA A 38 11.34 11.88 2.58
N LYS A 39 12.35 11.26 3.21
CA LYS A 39 13.07 11.79 4.38
C LYS A 39 12.12 12.21 5.52
N LEU A 40 11.13 11.37 5.78
CA LEU A 40 10.12 11.64 6.80
C LEU A 40 10.71 11.55 8.21
N ALA A 41 10.21 12.39 9.11
CA ALA A 41 10.51 12.24 10.53
C ALA A 41 9.93 10.91 11.06
N PRO A 42 10.60 10.25 12.03
CA PRO A 42 10.02 9.09 12.71
C PRO A 42 8.62 9.40 13.27
N GLY A 43 7.65 8.51 13.01
CA GLY A 43 6.28 8.68 13.49
C GLY A 43 5.44 9.74 12.77
N ALA A 44 5.91 10.26 11.63
CA ALA A 44 5.14 11.17 10.79
C ALA A 44 3.78 10.57 10.36
N ALA A 45 2.83 11.46 10.05
CA ALA A 45 1.56 11.06 9.46
C ALA A 45 1.74 10.81 7.96
N VAL A 46 1.13 9.73 7.45
CA VAL A 46 1.20 9.31 6.05
C VAL A 46 -0.21 9.05 5.53
N LEU A 47 -0.51 9.55 4.34
CA LEU A 47 -1.70 9.18 3.56
C LEU A 47 -1.26 8.22 2.45
N ASP A 48 -1.75 6.98 2.50
CA ASP A 48 -1.57 5.96 1.45
C ASP A 48 -2.84 5.96 0.58
N LEU A 49 -2.78 6.67 -0.56
CA LEU A 49 -3.90 6.86 -1.47
C LEU A 49 -3.89 5.75 -2.54
N ALA A 50 -5.06 5.13 -2.75
CA ALA A 50 -5.21 3.92 -3.56
C ALA A 50 -4.39 2.76 -2.98
N CYS A 51 -4.50 2.56 -1.66
CA CYS A 51 -3.68 1.61 -0.90
C CYS A 51 -3.92 0.14 -1.30
N GLY A 52 -5.00 -0.14 -2.02
CA GLY A 52 -5.43 -1.48 -2.38
C GLY A 52 -5.54 -2.36 -1.14
N PRO A 53 -4.90 -3.54 -1.09
CA PRO A 53 -4.96 -4.42 0.08
C PRO A 53 -4.09 -3.95 1.25
N GLY A 54 -3.39 -2.82 1.14
CA GLY A 54 -2.67 -2.20 2.26
C GLY A 54 -1.26 -2.72 2.52
N ARG A 55 -0.58 -3.32 1.53
CA ARG A 55 0.77 -3.91 1.71
C ARG A 55 1.81 -2.91 2.22
N HIS A 56 1.75 -1.66 1.77
CA HIS A 56 2.65 -0.59 2.24
C HIS A 56 2.13 0.07 3.51
N SER A 57 0.84 0.36 3.56
CA SER A 57 0.15 0.86 4.75
C SER A 57 0.50 0.07 6.02
N LEU A 58 0.40 -1.26 5.96
CA LEU A 58 0.68 -2.14 7.09
C LEU A 58 2.16 -2.10 7.50
N GLU A 59 3.09 -2.10 6.55
CA GLU A 59 4.52 -2.06 6.85
C GLU A 59 4.94 -0.69 7.42
N LEU A 60 4.37 0.41 6.92
CA LEU A 60 4.55 1.75 7.49
C LEU A 60 4.01 1.82 8.92
N ALA A 61 2.81 1.30 9.16
CA ALA A 61 2.22 1.26 10.50
C ALA A 61 3.08 0.42 11.47
N ARG A 62 3.60 -0.73 11.03
CA ARG A 62 4.51 -1.59 11.82
C ARG A 62 5.81 -0.86 12.22
N ARG A 63 6.24 0.11 11.41
CA ARG A 63 7.41 0.96 11.67
C ARG A 63 7.09 2.22 12.48
N GLY A 64 5.84 2.36 12.95
CA GLY A 64 5.42 3.44 13.86
C GLY A 64 4.92 4.71 13.19
N PHE A 65 4.71 4.71 11.86
CA PHE A 65 4.07 5.83 11.18
C PHE A 65 2.56 5.87 11.44
N LYS A 66 1.97 7.07 11.45
CA LYS A 66 0.52 7.26 11.60
C LYS A 66 -0.14 7.23 10.23
N VAL A 67 -0.65 6.07 9.83
CA VAL A 67 -1.14 5.85 8.47
C VAL A 67 -2.66 6.04 8.38
N THR A 68 -3.10 6.82 7.40
CA THR A 68 -4.47 6.79 6.86
C THR A 68 -4.41 6.15 5.48
N ALA A 69 -5.20 5.11 5.23
CA ALA A 69 -5.21 4.35 3.99
C ALA A 69 -6.60 4.43 3.35
N VAL A 70 -6.67 4.78 2.06
CA VAL A 70 -7.91 5.02 1.32
C VAL A 70 -7.87 4.42 -0.08
#